data_AF-A0A0B7HTI4-F1
#
_entry.id   AF-A0A0B7HTI4-F1
#
_cell.length_a   1.000
_cell.length_b   1.000
_cell.length_c   1.000
_cell.angle_alpha   90.00
_cell.angle_beta   90.00
_cell.angle_gamma   90.00
#
_symmetry.space_group_name_H-M   'P 1'
#
loop_
_entity.id
_entity.type
_entity.pdbx_description
1 polymer ?
#
loop_
_entity_poly.entity_id
_entity_poly.type
_entity_poly.pdbx_seq_one_letter_code
_entity_poly.pdbx_strand_id
1 'polypeptide(L)'
;MNKTIAQYNEVISQCKQLFVSKMTDYGSAWRILRLPSLTDQIFIKAQRIRGLQENKPRKIQEDETAEFVGIVNYSAMALIQIEKGVAQQPDLDTQQATQWYDKVVEQTRQLMEDKTTIMARLGVICESVHLLI
;
A
#
# COMPACT_ATOMS: atom_id res chain seq x y z
N MET A 1 6.96 7.56 -21.96
CA MET A 1 6.62 8.02 -20.60
C MET A 1 5.11 8.10 -20.36
N ASN A 2 4.30 8.65 -21.28
CA ASN A 2 2.84 8.81 -21.11
C ASN A 2 2.04 7.50 -20.85
N LYS A 3 2.43 6.37 -21.43
CA LYS A 3 1.69 5.10 -21.26
C LYS A 3 1.83 4.51 -19.85
N THR A 4 3.02 4.62 -19.24
CA THR A 4 3.33 4.09 -17.91
C THR A 4 2.58 4.83 -16.81
N ILE A 5 2.48 6.15 -16.91
CA ILE A 5 1.74 6.98 -15.95
C ILE A 5 0.23 6.71 -16.05
N ALA A 6 -0.30 6.57 -17.26
CA ALA A 6 -1.71 6.22 -17.46
C ALA A 6 -2.07 4.86 -16.84
N GLN A 7 -1.23 3.84 -17.03
CA GLN A 7 -1.42 2.52 -16.41
C GLN A 7 -1.30 2.57 -14.89
N TYR A 8 -0.36 3.35 -14.35
CA TYR A 8 -0.23 3.59 -12.92
C TYR A 8 -1.51 4.21 -12.34
N ASN A 9 -2.01 5.29 -12.95
CA ASN A 9 -3.22 5.98 -12.51
C ASN A 9 -4.45 5.05 -12.52
N GLU A 10 -4.56 4.20 -13.53
CA GLU A 10 -5.65 3.21 -13.63
C GLU A 10 -5.60 2.21 -12.46
N VAL A 11 -4.43 1.63 -12.18
CA VAL A 11 -4.27 0.68 -11.07
C VAL A 11 -4.51 1.35 -9.72
N ILE A 12 -3.98 2.56 -9.52
CA ILE A 12 -4.19 3.34 -8.31
C ILE A 12 -5.66 3.70 -8.11
N SER A 13 -6.38 4.03 -9.18
CA SER A 13 -7.82 4.28 -9.14
C SER A 13 -8.58 3.07 -8.60
N GLN A 14 -8.26 1.87 -9.08
CA GLN A 14 -8.86 0.62 -8.58
C GLN A 14 -8.52 0.35 -7.11
N CYS A 15 -7.27 0.59 -6.71
CA CYS A 15 -6.85 0.45 -5.32
C CYS A 15 -7.61 1.42 -4.39
N LYS A 16 -7.73 2.69 -4.81
CA LYS A 16 -8.46 3.73 -4.10
C LYS A 16 -9.95 3.40 -3.99
N GLN A 17 -10.58 2.92 -5.06
CA GLN A 17 -11.98 2.52 -5.02
C GLN A 17 -12.23 1.45 -3.96
N LEU A 18 -11.37 0.42 -3.89
CA LEU A 18 -11.47 -0.60 -2.85
C LEU A 18 -11.21 -0.02 -1.45
N PHE A 19 -10.21 0.85 -1.29
CA PHE A 19 -9.93 1.52 -0.02
C PHE A 19 -11.14 2.31 0.50
N VAL A 20 -11.74 3.14 -0.36
CA VAL A 20 -12.92 3.95 -0.03
C VAL A 20 -14.13 3.07 0.27
N SER A 21 -14.35 2.00 -0.51
CA SER A 21 -15.41 1.03 -0.21
C SER A 21 -15.22 0.41 1.18
N LYS A 22 -13.99 0.04 1.54
CA LYS A 22 -13.68 -0.55 2.86
C LYS A 22 -13.83 0.44 4.01
N MET A 23 -13.57 1.73 3.76
CA MET A 23 -13.86 2.80 4.72
C MET A 23 -15.37 2.89 5.04
N THR A 24 -16.25 2.62 4.07
CA THR A 24 -17.70 2.56 4.33
C THR A 24 -18.08 1.32 5.14
N ASP A 25 -17.47 0.17 4.86
CA ASP A 25 -17.77 -1.10 5.54
C ASP A 25 -17.31 -1.11 7.02
N TYR A 26 -16.13 -0.55 7.30
CA TYR A 26 -15.43 -0.74 8.59
C TYR A 26 -14.96 0.56 9.25
N GLY A 27 -15.20 1.71 8.63
CA GLY A 27 -14.62 2.98 9.07
C GLY A 27 -13.10 2.96 9.05
N SER A 28 -12.48 3.81 9.87
CA SER A 28 -11.03 3.89 10.05
C SER A 28 -10.48 2.88 11.06
N ALA A 29 -11.07 1.69 11.17
CA ALA A 29 -10.64 0.64 12.12
C ALA A 29 -9.14 0.32 12.01
N TRP A 30 -8.57 0.41 10.81
CA TRP A 30 -7.14 0.19 10.57
C TRP A 30 -6.21 1.18 11.30
N ARG A 31 -6.71 2.34 11.76
CA ARG A 31 -5.92 3.37 12.46
C ARG A 31 -5.41 2.93 13.83
N ILE A 32 -6.03 1.92 14.44
CA ILE A 32 -5.55 1.34 15.72
C ILE A 32 -4.46 0.27 15.51
N LEU A 33 -4.25 -0.18 14.27
CA LEU A 33 -3.25 -1.19 13.97
C LEU A 33 -1.85 -0.60 14.08
N ARG A 34 -0.95 -1.29 14.78
CA ARG A 34 0.46 -0.90 14.83
C ARG A 34 1.14 -1.18 13.49
N LEU A 35 2.24 -0.48 13.20
CA LEU A 35 3.01 -0.70 11.98
C LEU A 35 3.40 -2.16 11.73
N PRO A 36 3.87 -2.96 12.73
CA PRO A 36 4.14 -4.37 12.52
C PRO A 36 2.91 -5.16 12.04
N SER A 37 1.71 -4.84 12.54
CA SER A 37 0.49 -5.50 12.10
C SER A 37 0.16 -5.19 10.63
N LEU A 38 0.41 -3.96 10.17
CA LEU A 38 0.26 -3.62 8.75
C LEU A 38 1.34 -4.30 7.90
N THR A 39 2.56 -4.43 8.41
CA THR A 39 3.62 -5.21 7.76
C THR A 39 3.25 -6.69 7.63
N ASP A 40 2.68 -7.29 8.67
CA ASP A 40 2.20 -8.67 8.65
C ASP A 40 1.10 -8.85 7.59
N GLN A 41 0.16 -7.89 7.49
CA GLN A 41 -0.86 -7.92 6.44
C GLN A 41 -0.23 -7.92 5.05
N ILE A 42 0.79 -7.10 4.79
CA ILE A 42 1.51 -7.10 3.51
C ILE A 42 2.19 -8.45 3.26
N PHE A 43 2.84 -9.01 4.29
CA PHE A 43 3.55 -10.29 4.17
C PHE A 43 2.60 -11.45 3.86
N ILE A 44 1.44 -11.52 4.51
CA ILE A 44 0.39 -12.53 4.24
C ILE A 44 -0.04 -12.48 2.77
N LYS A 45 -0.24 -11.27 2.22
CA LYS A 45 -0.61 -11.08 0.81
C LYS A 45 0.51 -11.53 -0.13
N ALA A 46 1.76 -11.17 0.15
CA ALA A 46 2.91 -11.60 -0.63
C ALA A 46 3.09 -13.13 -0.62
N GLN A 47 2.92 -13.77 0.54
CA GLN A 47 2.96 -15.23 0.66
C GLN A 47 1.84 -15.91 -0.12
N ARG A 48 0.64 -15.32 -0.13
CA ARG A 48 -0.48 -15.82 -0.94
C ARG A 48 -0.18 -15.73 -2.43
N ILE A 49 0.35 -14.61 -2.92
CA ILE A 49 0.80 -14.47 -4.32
C ILE A 49 1.81 -15.57 -4.67
N ARG A 50 2.82 -15.77 -3.82
CA ARG A 50 3.82 -16.83 -4.02
C ARG A 50 3.18 -18.22 -4.10
N GLY A 51 2.29 -18.56 -3.17
CA GLY A 51 1.54 -19.81 -3.23
C GLY A 51 0.67 -19.92 -4.49
N LEU A 52 0.09 -18.80 -4.93
CA LEU A 52 -0.64 -18.63 -6.17
C LEU A 52 0.26 -18.61 -7.44
N GLN A 53 1.57 -18.68 -7.32
CA GLN A 53 2.46 -18.84 -8.49
C GLN A 53 3.11 -20.23 -8.51
N GLU A 54 3.49 -20.76 -7.34
CA GLU A 54 4.22 -22.03 -7.20
C GLU A 54 3.33 -23.28 -7.36
N ASN A 55 2.08 -23.26 -6.90
CA ASN A 55 1.25 -24.47 -6.81
C ASN A 55 0.62 -24.93 -8.16
N LYS A 56 1.38 -25.13 -9.24
CA LYS A 56 0.86 -25.65 -10.53
C LYS A 56 1.04 -27.18 -10.62
N PRO A 57 0.07 -27.94 -11.19
CA PRO A 57 -1.16 -27.50 -11.85
C PRO A 57 -2.32 -27.28 -10.87
N ARG A 58 -3.11 -26.22 -11.10
CA ARG A 58 -4.32 -25.93 -10.31
C ARG A 58 -5.57 -26.32 -11.06
N LYS A 59 -6.52 -26.88 -10.32
CA LYS A 59 -7.87 -27.19 -10.81
C LYS A 59 -8.76 -25.94 -10.96
N ILE A 60 -8.41 -24.84 -10.28
CA ILE A 60 -9.11 -23.55 -10.32
C ILE A 60 -8.06 -22.46 -10.61
N GLN A 61 -8.29 -21.64 -11.63
CA GLN A 61 -7.51 -20.41 -11.84
C GLN A 61 -8.05 -19.33 -10.89
N GLU A 62 -7.34 -19.11 -9.79
CA GLU A 62 -7.56 -17.96 -8.90
C GLU A 62 -6.65 -16.80 -9.34
N ASP A 63 -7.20 -15.58 -9.34
CA ASP A 63 -6.50 -14.35 -9.69
C ASP A 63 -5.80 -13.74 -8.46
N GLU A 64 -4.52 -13.40 -8.61
CA GLU A 64 -3.65 -12.78 -7.61
C GLU A 64 -3.80 -11.25 -7.54
N THR A 65 -4.53 -10.63 -8.49
CA THR A 65 -4.76 -9.18 -8.56
C THR A 65 -5.31 -8.61 -7.25
N ALA A 66 -6.24 -9.32 -6.60
CA ALA A 66 -6.80 -8.89 -5.32
C ALA A 66 -5.74 -8.81 -4.20
N GLU A 67 -4.72 -9.67 -4.25
CA GLU A 67 -3.63 -9.65 -3.28
C GLU A 67 -2.68 -8.47 -3.51
N PHE A 68 -2.40 -8.14 -4.78
CA PHE A 68 -1.64 -6.95 -5.15
C PHE A 68 -2.33 -5.66 -4.71
N VAL A 69 -3.64 -5.53 -4.96
CA VAL A 69 -4.43 -4.39 -4.48
C VAL A 69 -4.37 -4.28 -2.96
N GLY A 70 -4.44 -5.42 -2.26
CA GLY A 70 -4.26 -5.48 -0.81
C GLY A 70 -2.91 -4.92 -0.35
N ILE A 71 -1.81 -5.35 -0.99
CA ILE A 71 -0.45 -4.86 -0.68
C ILE A 71 -0.38 -3.34 -0.84
N VAL A 72 -0.91 -2.78 -1.93
CA VAL A 72 -0.92 -1.33 -2.16
C VAL A 72 -1.68 -0.60 -1.06
N ASN A 73 -2.87 -1.06 -0.71
CA ASN A 73 -3.71 -0.40 0.29
C ASN A 73 -3.11 -0.49 1.71
N TYR A 74 -2.56 -1.64 2.11
CA TYR A 74 -1.88 -1.75 3.41
C TYR A 74 -0.60 -0.92 3.47
N SER A 75 0.12 -0.79 2.35
CA SER A 75 1.29 0.09 2.27
C SER A 75 0.88 1.57 2.42
N ALA A 76 -0.19 2.00 1.76
CA ALA A 76 -0.73 3.35 1.93
C ALA A 76 -1.17 3.60 3.38
N MET A 77 -1.88 2.67 4.02
CA MET A 77 -2.25 2.77 5.44
C MET A 77 -1.02 2.88 6.36
N ALA A 78 0.04 2.11 6.08
CA ALA A 78 1.28 2.17 6.86
C ALA A 78 1.99 3.53 6.71
N LEU A 79 2.04 4.08 5.50
CA LEU A 79 2.60 5.41 5.25
C LEU A 79 1.78 6.50 5.97
N ILE A 80 0.44 6.42 5.94
CA ILE A 80 -0.42 7.33 6.70
C ILE A 80 -0.14 7.19 8.21
N GLN A 81 0.04 5.96 8.72
CA GLN A 81 0.40 5.72 10.12
C GLN A 81 1.76 6.33 10.50
N ILE A 82 2.78 6.21 9.64
CA ILE A 82 4.10 6.79 9.87
C ILE A 82 3.99 8.31 9.97
N GLU A 83 3.20 8.94 9.10
CA GLU A 83 3.09 10.40 9.07
C GLU A 83 2.19 10.97 10.19
N LYS A 84 1.06 10.31 10.48
CA LYS A 84 0.10 10.79 11.51
C LYS A 84 0.39 10.29 12.92
N GLY A 85 1.19 9.23 13.06
CA GLY A 85 1.28 8.45 14.28
C GLY A 85 0.09 7.51 14.49
N VAL A 86 0.30 6.55 15.40
CA VAL A 86 -0.67 5.51 15.78
C VAL A 86 -1.81 6.09 16.60
N ALA A 87 -3.05 5.88 16.15
CA ALA A 87 -4.24 6.30 16.88
C ALA A 87 -4.63 5.24 17.92
N GLN A 88 -5.21 5.68 19.03
CA GLN A 88 -5.75 4.78 20.06
C GLN A 88 -7.16 4.27 19.72
N GLN A 89 -7.86 4.97 18.83
CA GLN A 89 -9.20 4.64 18.36
C GLN A 89 -9.35 5.09 16.90
N PRO A 90 -10.33 4.57 16.14
CA PRO A 90 -10.64 5.07 14.80
C PRO A 90 -10.88 6.58 14.83
N ASP A 91 -10.06 7.35 14.10
CA ASP A 91 -9.96 8.81 14.23
C ASP A 91 -10.20 9.56 12.91
N LEU A 92 -10.54 8.84 11.83
CA LEU A 92 -10.79 9.42 10.51
C LEU A 92 -12.16 9.04 9.97
N ASP A 93 -12.85 10.01 9.38
CA ASP A 93 -13.96 9.75 8.47
C ASP A 93 -13.46 9.34 7.07
N THR A 94 -14.38 8.91 6.21
CA THR A 94 -14.06 8.48 4.83
C THR A 94 -13.42 9.58 4.00
N GLN A 95 -13.85 10.83 4.14
CA GLN A 95 -13.32 11.95 3.37
C GLN A 95 -11.88 12.25 3.77
N GLN A 96 -11.62 12.35 5.07
CA GLN A 96 -10.29 12.58 5.63
C GLN A 96 -9.33 11.43 5.27
N ALA A 97 -9.77 10.19 5.43
CA ALA A 97 -8.96 9.02 5.06
C ALA A 97 -8.61 9.02 3.56
N THR A 98 -9.56 9.42 2.70
CA THR A 98 -9.34 9.54 1.26
C THR A 98 -8.33 10.65 0.92
N GLN A 99 -8.41 11.80 1.60
CA GLN A 99 -7.43 12.88 1.43
C GLN A 99 -6.01 12.45 1.84
N TRP A 100 -5.89 11.71 2.94
CA TRP A 100 -4.61 11.13 3.37
C TRP A 100 -4.08 10.10 2.37
N TYR A 101 -4.95 9.26 1.83
CA TYR A 101 -4.59 8.29 0.79
C TYR A 101 -4.06 9.01 -0.46
N ASP A 102 -4.77 10.03 -0.95
CA ASP A 102 -4.36 10.82 -2.12
C ASP A 102 -3.01 11.49 -1.91
N LYS A 103 -2.78 12.06 -0.72
CA LYS A 103 -1.50 12.68 -0.36
C LYS A 103 -0.33 11.68 -0.46
N VAL A 104 -0.49 10.50 0.14
CA VAL A 104 0.57 9.48 0.17
C VAL A 104 0.83 8.90 -1.22
N VAL A 105 -0.22 8.66 -1.99
CA VAL A 105 -0.11 8.20 -3.38
C VAL A 105 0.60 9.23 -4.23
N GLU A 106 0.25 10.51 -4.10
CA GLU A 106 0.89 11.59 -4.85
C GLU A 106 2.37 11.73 -4.48
N GLN A 107 2.73 11.66 -3.20
CA GLN A 107 4.13 11.62 -2.77
C GLN A 107 4.88 10.42 -3.38
N THR A 108 4.24 9.25 -3.41
CA THR A 108 4.84 8.04 -4.00
C THR A 108 4.99 8.15 -5.51
N ARG A 109 4.02 8.77 -6.19
CA ARG A 109 4.07 9.06 -7.63
C ARG A 109 5.19 10.04 -7.96
N GLN A 110 5.29 11.14 -7.21
CA GLN A 110 6.37 12.12 -7.35
C GLN A 110 7.73 11.44 -7.16
N LEU A 111 7.88 10.63 -6.11
CA LEU A 111 9.09 9.83 -5.93
C LEU A 111 9.32 8.88 -7.12
N MET A 112 8.31 8.22 -7.67
CA MET A 112 8.50 7.35 -8.83
C MET A 112 8.97 8.11 -10.08
N GLU A 113 8.43 9.31 -10.33
CA GLU A 113 8.79 10.16 -11.47
C GLU A 113 10.19 10.77 -11.29
N ASP A 114 10.46 11.24 -10.07
CA ASP A 114 11.79 11.60 -9.60
C ASP A 114 12.72 10.38 -9.60
N LYS A 115 12.23 9.12 -9.69
CA LYS A 115 13.07 7.91 -9.72
C LYS A 115 13.89 7.76 -10.99
N THR A 116 13.60 8.56 -12.03
CA THR A 116 14.53 8.88 -13.11
C THR A 116 15.80 9.59 -12.59
N THR A 117 15.82 9.98 -11.32
CA THR A 117 16.89 10.67 -10.55
C THR A 117 17.24 9.94 -9.22
N ILE A 118 16.52 8.89 -8.78
CA ILE A 118 16.66 8.21 -7.45
C ILE A 118 17.71 7.10 -7.38
N MET A 119 18.76 7.15 -8.20
CA MET A 119 20.02 6.59 -7.68
C MET A 119 20.47 7.36 -6.41
N ALA A 120 19.96 8.58 -6.18
CA ALA A 120 20.32 9.43 -5.04
C ALA A 120 19.62 9.14 -3.69
N ARG A 121 18.40 8.54 -3.67
CA ARG A 121 17.63 8.35 -2.41
C ARG A 121 17.55 6.91 -1.90
N LEU A 122 17.98 5.93 -2.69
CA LEU A 122 18.15 4.54 -2.21
C LEU A 122 19.18 4.44 -1.07
N GLY A 123 20.11 5.40 -0.97
CA GLY A 123 21.02 5.52 0.17
C GLY A 123 20.30 5.66 1.52
N VAL A 124 19.20 6.43 1.57
CA VAL A 124 18.50 6.72 2.83
C VAL A 124 17.73 5.51 3.37
N ILE A 125 17.20 4.67 2.47
CA ILE A 125 16.49 3.44 2.87
C ILE A 125 17.49 2.33 3.24
N CYS A 126 18.64 2.22 2.56
CA CYS A 126 19.70 1.30 2.95
C CYS A 126 20.34 1.66 4.30
N GLU A 127 20.58 2.95 4.58
CA GLU A 127 21.11 3.41 5.87
C GLU A 127 20.15 3.14 7.03
N SER A 128 18.84 3.27 6.79
CA SER A 128 17.82 3.02 7.82
C SER A 128 17.66 1.53 8.17
N VAL A 129 18.03 0.62 7.27
CA VAL A 129 17.99 -0.84 7.50
C VAL A 129 19.27 -1.33 8.21
N HIS A 130 20.40 -0.62 8.08
CA HIS A 130 21.65 -0.98 8.77
C HIS A 130 21.68 -0.56 10.26
N LEU A 131 20.73 0.26 10.70
CA LEU A 131 20.58 0.69 12.11
C LEU A 131 19.62 -0.21 12.92
N LEU A 132 19.05 -1.24 12.29
CA LEU A 132 18.13 -2.21 12.89
C LEU A 132 18.65 -3.66 12.88
N ILE A 133 19.95 -3.82 12.61
CA ILE A 133 20.75 -5.05 12.80
C ILE A 133 21.98 -4.66 13.62
#